data_AF-A0A0C1H1B2-F1
#
_entry.id   AF-A0A0C1H1B2-F1
#
_cell.length_a   1.000
_cell.length_b   1.000
_cell.length_c   1.000
_cell.angle_alpha   90.00
_cell.angle_beta   90.00
_cell.angle_gamma   90.00
#
_symmetry.space_group_name_H-M   'P 1'
#
loop_
_entity.id
_entity.type
_entity.pdbx_description
1 polymer ?
#
loop_
_entity_poly.entity_id
_entity_poly.type
_entity_poly.pdbx_seq_one_letter_code
_entity_poly.pdbx_strand_id
1 'polypeptide(L)'
;MQAFEYKVVPAPAKGTKAKGVKSPEARFANSIEILLNEMAAEGWEFQRAELLPSEERSGLTGSTTNWRNVMVFRRAVAADQPAEAPAEDAAAPVPEFRHSEPPLTAAAGDPLAPPEATQVPGPGAAKMQADDGVEELSPVSGMTAALKKRAEQKGDGED
;
A
#
# COMPACT_ATOMS: atom_id res chain seq x y z
N MET A 1 -30.65 21.90 -12.21
CA MET A 1 -29.26 21.67 -11.74
C MET A 1 -29.18 22.11 -10.29
N GLN A 2 -28.63 21.26 -9.42
CA GLN A 2 -28.42 21.62 -8.01
C GLN A 2 -27.20 22.54 -7.90
N ALA A 3 -27.35 23.66 -7.22
CA ALA A 3 -26.23 24.56 -6.92
C ALA A 3 -25.55 24.11 -5.63
N PHE A 4 -24.23 24.22 -5.57
CA PHE A 4 -23.43 23.85 -4.41
C PHE A 4 -22.54 25.02 -3.99
N GLU A 5 -22.45 25.22 -2.68
CA GLU A 5 -21.44 26.02 -2.03
C GLU A 5 -20.25 25.11 -1.68
N TYR A 6 -19.02 25.59 -1.83
CA TYR A 6 -17.81 24.84 -1.49
C TYR A 6 -17.02 25.55 -0.41
N LYS A 7 -16.45 24.77 0.51
CA LYS A 7 -15.55 25.24 1.56
C LYS A 7 -14.27 24.44 1.51
N VAL A 8 -13.13 25.13 1.58
CA VAL A 8 -11.80 24.51 1.62
C VAL A 8 -11.12 24.95 2.90
N VAL A 9 -10.68 23.99 3.70
CA VAL A 9 -10.00 24.24 4.96
C VAL A 9 -8.64 23.53 4.99
N PRO A 10 -7.63 24.05 5.68
CA PRO A 10 -6.38 23.32 5.88
C PRO A 10 -6.64 21.99 6.58
N ALA A 11 -6.05 20.91 6.09
CA ALA A 11 -6.14 19.62 6.76
C ALA A 11 -5.40 19.68 8.11
N PRO A 12 -5.93 19.04 9.18
CA PRO A 12 -5.22 18.95 10.44
C PRO A 12 -3.83 18.33 10.26
N ALA A 13 -2.77 19.04 10.63
CA ALA A 13 -1.39 18.55 10.52
C ALA A 13 -0.87 17.90 11.81
N LYS A 14 -1.57 18.11 12.94
CA LYS A 14 -1.17 17.63 14.26
C LYS A 14 -2.32 16.89 14.89
N GLY A 15 -2.00 15.82 15.61
CA GLY A 15 -2.97 15.02 16.34
C GLY A 15 -3.43 15.66 17.65
N THR A 16 -4.73 15.55 17.94
CA THR A 16 -5.41 16.07 19.11
C THR A 16 -5.49 14.97 20.17
N LYS A 17 -5.02 15.26 21.39
CA LYS A 17 -5.14 14.34 22.53
C LYS A 17 -6.59 14.27 23.00
N ALA A 18 -7.06 13.08 23.31
CA ALA A 18 -8.36 12.86 23.93
C ALA A 18 -8.28 11.68 24.92
N LYS A 19 -9.30 11.54 25.78
CA LYS A 19 -9.38 10.44 26.73
C LYS A 19 -9.42 9.11 25.96
N GLY A 20 -8.54 8.19 26.30
CA GLY A 20 -8.40 6.89 25.60
C GLY A 20 -7.52 6.92 24.35
N VAL A 21 -7.20 8.09 23.80
CA VAL A 21 -6.39 8.24 22.57
C VAL A 21 -4.90 8.38 22.92
N LYS A 22 -4.17 7.26 22.90
CA LYS A 22 -2.79 7.20 23.39
C LYS A 22 -1.72 7.31 22.30
N SER A 23 -1.91 6.69 21.14
CA SER A 23 -0.91 6.66 20.06
C SER A 23 -0.90 7.95 19.22
N PRO A 24 0.23 8.32 18.58
CA PRO A 24 0.29 9.45 17.67
C PRO A 24 -0.69 9.34 16.49
N GLU A 25 -0.80 8.15 15.90
CA GLU A 25 -1.74 7.84 14.82
C GLU A 25 -3.19 8.08 15.25
N ALA A 26 -3.59 7.54 16.42
CA ALA A 26 -4.95 7.73 16.91
C ALA A 26 -5.26 9.20 17.23
N ARG A 27 -4.26 9.99 17.66
CA ARG A 27 -4.43 11.44 17.85
C ARG A 27 -4.65 12.15 16.52
N PHE A 28 -3.92 11.75 15.48
CA PHE A 28 -4.08 12.30 14.14
C PHE A 28 -5.47 11.98 13.57
N ALA A 29 -5.89 10.72 13.65
CA ALA A 29 -7.24 10.29 13.26
C ALA A 29 -8.31 11.09 14.01
N ASN A 30 -8.17 11.24 15.34
CA ASN A 30 -9.08 12.03 16.17
C ASN A 30 -9.17 13.49 15.71
N SER A 31 -8.08 14.12 15.27
CA SER A 31 -8.14 15.49 14.73
C SER A 31 -8.94 15.59 13.44
N ILE A 32 -8.79 14.61 12.54
CA ILE A 32 -9.57 14.55 11.30
C ILE A 32 -11.04 14.32 11.64
N GLU A 33 -11.33 13.37 12.53
CA GLU A 33 -12.68 13.05 12.98
C GLU A 33 -13.40 14.27 13.58
N ILE A 34 -12.72 15.02 14.47
CA ILE A 34 -13.28 16.25 15.05
C ILE A 34 -13.67 17.24 13.95
N LEU A 35 -12.78 17.50 12.99
CA LEU A 35 -13.05 18.44 11.90
C LEU A 35 -14.19 17.96 11.00
N LEU A 36 -14.23 16.67 10.66
CA LEU A 36 -15.31 16.09 9.86
C LEU A 36 -16.66 16.26 10.56
N ASN A 37 -16.73 15.96 11.86
CA ASN A 37 -17.94 16.09 12.64
C ASN A 37 -18.39 17.55 12.80
N GLU A 38 -17.46 18.48 12.99
CA GLU A 38 -17.74 19.92 13.03
C GLU A 38 -18.33 20.41 11.70
N MET A 39 -17.69 20.05 10.58
CA MET A 39 -18.19 20.41 9.25
C MET A 39 -19.55 19.77 8.95
N ALA A 40 -19.73 18.50 9.31
CA ALA A 40 -21.02 17.81 9.16
C ALA A 40 -22.13 18.48 9.99
N ALA A 41 -21.84 18.91 11.21
CA ALA A 41 -22.79 19.64 12.06
C ALA A 41 -23.22 21.00 11.47
N GLU A 42 -22.34 21.64 10.69
CA GLU A 42 -22.64 22.86 9.91
C GLU A 42 -23.36 22.57 8.57
N GLY A 43 -23.63 21.29 8.26
CA GLY A 43 -24.27 20.85 7.02
C GLY A 43 -23.32 20.73 5.83
N TRP A 44 -22.00 20.67 6.06
CA TRP A 44 -21.00 20.44 5.00
C TRP A 44 -20.74 18.94 4.79
N GLU A 45 -20.70 18.53 3.53
CA GLU A 45 -20.37 17.18 3.08
C GLU A 45 -18.90 17.12 2.67
N PHE A 46 -18.13 16.21 3.26
CA PHE A 46 -16.74 15.98 2.87
C PHE A 46 -16.67 15.43 1.44
N GLN A 47 -15.77 15.99 0.61
CA GLN A 47 -15.57 15.54 -0.76
C GLN A 47 -14.24 14.81 -0.92
N ARG A 48 -13.15 15.45 -0.51
CA ARG A 48 -11.79 14.93 -0.68
C ARG A 48 -10.75 15.71 0.10
N ALA A 49 -9.59 15.10 0.29
CA ALA A 49 -8.36 15.78 0.70
C ALA A 49 -7.43 15.94 -0.49
N GLU A 50 -6.74 17.07 -0.58
CA GLU A 50 -5.86 17.44 -1.69
C GLU A 50 -4.52 17.95 -1.16
N LEU A 51 -3.45 17.74 -1.95
CA LEU A 51 -2.11 18.27 -1.68
C LEU A 51 -1.73 19.26 -2.79
N LEU A 52 -1.79 20.55 -2.49
CA LEU A 52 -1.62 21.62 -3.47
C LEU A 52 -0.38 22.47 -3.20
N PRO A 53 0.33 22.96 -4.24
CA PRO A 53 1.37 23.95 -4.08
C PRO A 53 0.77 25.32 -3.74
N SER A 54 1.36 26.01 -2.77
CA SER A 54 1.01 27.35 -2.32
C SER A 54 2.24 28.25 -2.47
N GLU A 55 2.14 29.29 -3.30
CA GLU A 55 3.22 30.27 -3.46
C GLU A 55 3.14 31.32 -2.34
N GLU A 56 4.20 31.43 -1.55
CA GLU A 56 4.28 32.34 -0.41
C GLU A 56 5.54 33.20 -0.53
N ARG A 57 5.47 34.46 -0.09
CA ARG A 57 6.64 35.35 -0.09
C ARG A 57 7.73 34.80 0.83
N SER A 58 8.95 34.74 0.33
CA SER A 58 10.14 34.37 1.07
C SER A 58 11.12 35.53 1.11
N GLY A 59 11.41 36.04 2.31
CA GLY A 59 12.29 37.19 2.51
C GLY A 59 11.78 38.48 1.85
N LEU A 60 12.70 39.32 1.39
CA LEU A 60 12.36 40.66 0.88
C LEU A 60 11.86 40.67 -0.57
N THR A 61 12.31 39.74 -1.44
CA THR A 61 11.95 39.73 -2.87
C THR A 61 11.68 38.34 -3.45
N GLY A 62 11.83 37.25 -2.67
CA GLY A 62 11.63 35.89 -3.15
C GLY A 62 10.20 35.38 -2.97
N SER A 63 9.86 34.30 -3.69
CA SER A 63 8.72 33.43 -3.41
C SER A 63 9.23 32.01 -3.13
N THR A 64 8.45 31.23 -2.38
CA THR A 64 8.69 29.81 -2.15
C THR A 64 7.40 29.03 -2.35
N THR A 65 7.51 27.81 -2.86
CA THR A 65 6.37 26.92 -3.05
C THR A 65 6.26 25.98 -1.86
N ASN A 66 5.18 26.13 -1.08
CA ASN A 66 4.85 25.29 0.05
C ASN A 66 3.73 24.31 -0.34
N TRP A 67 3.98 23.01 -0.21
CA TRP A 67 2.95 22.00 -0.43
C TRP A 67 2.04 21.90 0.81
N ARG A 68 0.74 22.14 0.64
CA ARG A 68 -0.25 22.19 1.72
C ARG A 68 -1.31 21.13 1.50
N ASN A 69 -1.64 20.41 2.57
CA ASN A 69 -2.81 19.53 2.59
C ASN A 69 -4.06 20.35 2.93
N VAL A 70 -5.12 20.19 2.14
CA VAL A 70 -6.42 20.83 2.35
C VAL A 70 -7.54 19.79 2.28
N MET A 71 -8.65 20.03 2.97
CA MET A 71 -9.87 19.24 2.90
C MET A 71 -10.97 20.07 2.25
N VAL A 72 -11.63 19.49 1.25
CA VAL A 72 -12.67 20.13 0.44
C VAL A 72 -14.03 19.59 0.87
N PHE A 73 -14.95 20.51 1.12
CA PHE A 73 -16.31 20.24 1.52
C PHE A 73 -17.29 20.94 0.57
N ARG A 74 -18.51 20.42 0.47
CA ARG A 74 -19.61 21.07 -0.25
C ARG A 74 -20.90 21.08 0.55
N ARG A 75 -21.83 21.98 0.24
CA ARG A 75 -23.20 21.97 0.76
C ARG A 75 -24.15 22.41 -0.34
N ALA A 76 -25.32 21.78 -0.43
CA ALA A 76 -26.34 22.20 -1.38
C ALA A 76 -26.84 23.61 -1.04
N VAL A 77 -26.89 24.50 -2.02
CA VAL A 77 -27.59 25.78 -1.90
C VAL A 77 -29.07 25.49 -2.14
N ALA A 78 -29.92 25.83 -1.18
CA ALA A 78 -31.36 25.74 -1.37
C ALA A 78 -31.75 26.61 -2.57
N ALA A 79 -32.07 25.97 -3.69
CA ALA A 79 -32.88 26.61 -4.71
C ALA A 79 -34.29 26.72 -4.11
N ASP A 80 -34.98 27.82 -4.39
CA ASP A 80 -36.37 28.10 -3.98
C ASP A 80 -37.36 27.17 -4.73
N GLN A 81 -37.10 25.86 -4.64
CA GLN A 81 -37.90 24.77 -5.20
C GLN A 81 -38.56 24.04 -4.02
N PRO A 82 -39.85 23.68 -4.14
CA PRO A 82 -40.57 22.99 -3.08
C PRO A 82 -39.79 21.74 -2.68
N ALA A 83 -39.55 21.62 -1.36
CA ALA A 83 -38.78 20.57 -0.74
C ALA A 83 -39.30 19.19 -1.16
N GLU A 84 -38.62 18.57 -2.12
CA GLU A 84 -38.66 17.12 -2.24
C GLU A 84 -37.91 16.59 -1.02
N ALA A 85 -38.64 15.89 -0.15
CA ALA A 85 -38.13 15.36 1.10
C ALA A 85 -36.81 14.61 0.87
N PRO A 86 -35.81 14.75 1.75
CA PRO A 86 -34.60 13.96 1.62
C PRO A 86 -34.99 12.49 1.67
N ALA A 87 -34.72 11.76 0.58
CA ALA A 87 -34.80 10.32 0.58
C ALA A 87 -33.87 9.81 1.68
N GLU A 88 -34.48 9.20 2.71
CA GLU A 88 -33.78 8.47 3.75
C GLU A 88 -32.77 7.51 3.12
N ASP A 89 -31.57 7.49 3.70
CA ASP A 89 -30.46 6.56 3.49
C ASP A 89 -30.77 5.38 2.56
N ALA A 90 -30.42 5.53 1.28
CA ALA A 90 -30.07 4.38 0.47
C ALA A 90 -28.74 3.86 1.02
N ALA A 91 -28.83 2.94 1.98
CA ALA A 91 -27.69 2.15 2.46
C ALA A 91 -26.87 1.72 1.23
N ALA A 92 -25.68 2.30 1.09
CA ALA A 92 -24.73 1.87 0.08
C ALA A 92 -24.54 0.36 0.27
N PRO A 93 -24.61 -0.46 -0.80
CA PRO A 93 -24.37 -1.89 -0.65
C PRO A 93 -22.99 -2.05 -0.06
N VAL A 94 -22.92 -2.55 1.17
CA VAL A 94 -21.67 -2.99 1.79
C VAL A 94 -21.10 -4.01 0.82
N PRO A 95 -19.90 -3.81 0.25
CA PRO A 95 -19.28 -4.86 -0.53
C PRO A 95 -19.11 -6.04 0.42
N GLU A 96 -19.85 -7.12 0.18
CA GLU A 96 -19.59 -8.40 0.82
C GLU A 96 -18.18 -8.81 0.38
N PHE A 97 -17.18 -8.51 1.21
CA PHE A 97 -15.89 -9.15 1.12
C PHE A 97 -16.11 -10.62 1.47
N ARG A 98 -16.46 -11.43 0.47
CA ARG A 98 -16.39 -12.88 0.58
C ARG A 98 -14.92 -13.21 0.79
N HIS A 99 -14.52 -13.42 2.03
CA HIS A 99 -13.28 -14.09 2.33
C HIS A 99 -13.43 -15.50 1.77
N SER A 100 -12.86 -15.74 0.59
CA SER A 100 -12.48 -17.10 0.22
C SER A 100 -11.40 -17.49 1.22
N GLU A 101 -11.78 -18.24 2.23
CA GLU A 101 -10.86 -18.77 3.22
C GLU A 101 -9.79 -19.56 2.45
N PRO A 102 -8.50 -19.16 2.52
CA PRO A 102 -7.45 -19.89 1.84
C PRO A 102 -7.43 -21.32 2.38
N PRO A 103 -7.22 -22.34 1.52
CA PRO A 103 -7.22 -23.72 1.97
C PRO A 103 -6.21 -23.90 3.11
N LEU A 104 -6.66 -24.55 4.19
CA LEU A 104 -5.82 -24.87 5.34
C LEU A 104 -4.69 -25.80 4.86
N THR A 105 -3.46 -25.31 4.88
CA THR A 105 -2.26 -26.09 4.55
C THR A 105 -1.34 -26.18 5.76
N ALA A 106 -0.68 -27.33 5.94
CA ALA A 106 0.27 -27.58 7.02
C ALA A 106 1.59 -28.13 6.48
N ALA A 107 2.70 -27.92 7.20
CA ALA A 107 3.98 -28.48 6.81
C ALA A 107 3.96 -30.00 6.99
N ALA A 108 4.35 -30.73 5.94
CA ALA A 108 4.38 -32.19 5.96
C ALA A 108 5.20 -32.73 7.15
N GLY A 109 4.55 -33.48 8.04
CA GLY A 109 5.16 -34.09 9.22
C GLY A 109 4.98 -33.31 10.53
N ASP A 110 4.24 -32.20 10.53
CA ASP A 110 3.91 -31.48 11.76
C ASP A 110 2.95 -32.29 12.66
N PRO A 111 3.38 -32.68 13.88
CA PRO A 111 2.55 -33.46 14.80
C PRO A 111 1.39 -32.66 15.43
N LEU A 112 1.36 -31.34 15.25
CA LEU A 112 0.31 -30.46 15.75
C LEU A 112 -0.67 -30.02 14.64
N ALA A 113 -0.54 -30.56 13.42
CA ALA A 113 -1.40 -30.20 12.30
C ALA A 113 -2.85 -30.70 12.48
N PRO A 114 -3.87 -29.86 12.21
CA PRO A 114 -5.26 -30.30 12.13
C PRO A 114 -5.43 -31.40 11.06
N PRO A 115 -6.30 -32.40 11.29
CA PRO A 115 -6.46 -33.54 10.36
C PRO A 115 -6.99 -33.14 8.98
N GLU A 116 -7.59 -31.96 8.85
CA GLU A 116 -8.18 -31.45 7.62
C GLU A 116 -7.21 -30.60 6.77
N ALA A 117 -6.00 -30.35 7.27
CA ALA A 117 -5.01 -29.54 6.56
C ALA A 117 -4.32 -30.35 5.44
N THR A 118 -4.19 -29.75 4.26
CA THR A 118 -3.43 -30.35 3.15
C THR A 118 -1.93 -30.21 3.44
N GLN A 119 -1.22 -31.34 3.45
CA GLN A 119 0.21 -31.37 3.76
C GLN A 119 1.03 -30.85 2.57
N VAL A 120 1.78 -29.78 2.80
CA VAL A 120 2.67 -29.16 1.81
C VAL A 120 4.13 -29.31 2.23
N PRO A 121 5.05 -29.63 1.31
CA PRO A 121 6.47 -29.67 1.61
C PRO A 121 6.96 -28.31 2.12
N GLY A 122 7.74 -28.31 3.20
CA GLY A 122 8.37 -27.10 3.69
C GLY A 122 9.36 -26.51 2.66
N PRO A 123 9.72 -25.21 2.77
CA PRO A 123 10.55 -24.53 1.77
C PRO A 123 11.89 -25.22 1.46
N GLY A 124 12.50 -25.86 2.47
CA GLY A 124 13.73 -26.65 2.29
C GLY A 124 13.51 -27.94 1.49
N ALA A 125 12.45 -28.68 1.82
CA ALA A 125 12.09 -29.92 1.12
C ALA A 125 11.64 -29.65 -0.32
N ALA A 126 10.92 -28.55 -0.55
CA ALA A 126 10.55 -28.11 -1.90
C ALA A 126 11.78 -27.80 -2.76
N LYS A 127 12.82 -27.16 -2.20
CA LYS A 127 14.09 -26.93 -2.91
C LYS A 127 14.84 -28.22 -3.24
N MET A 128 14.85 -29.18 -2.32
CA MET A 128 15.50 -30.48 -2.55
C MET A 128 14.77 -31.35 -3.58
N GLN A 129 13.43 -31.25 -3.68
CA GLN A 129 12.66 -31.96 -4.71
C GLN A 129 12.83 -31.34 -6.11
N ALA A 130 13.17 -30.07 -6.20
CA ALA A 130 13.41 -29.36 -7.46
C ALA A 130 14.89 -29.44 -7.91
N ASP A 131 15.76 -30.04 -7.11
CA ASP A 131 17.16 -30.24 -7.43
C ASP A 131 17.33 -31.65 -8.05
N ASP A 132 17.39 -31.71 -9.38
CA ASP A 132 17.62 -32.95 -10.11
C ASP A 132 19.07 -33.48 -9.95
N GLY A 133 19.93 -32.79 -9.19
CA GLY A 133 21.26 -33.27 -8.81
C GLY A 133 22.26 -33.35 -9.96
N VAL A 134 22.05 -32.59 -11.05
CA VAL A 134 22.87 -32.65 -12.29
C VAL A 134 23.79 -31.44 -12.48
N GLU A 135 23.99 -30.61 -11.46
CA GLU A 135 25.00 -29.55 -11.49
C GLU A 135 26.16 -29.98 -10.58
N GLU A 136 27.40 -29.89 -11.06
CA GLU A 136 28.67 -30.35 -10.44
C GLU A 136 29.21 -31.74 -10.89
N LEU A 137 29.23 -32.02 -12.19
CA LEU A 137 30.30 -32.83 -12.79
C LEU A 137 31.15 -32.02 -13.77
N SER A 138 31.70 -30.89 -13.31
CA SER A 138 32.73 -30.19 -14.07
C SER A 138 33.94 -29.79 -13.21
N PRO A 139 34.85 -30.74 -12.96
CA PRO A 139 36.26 -30.35 -12.90
C PRO A 139 37.16 -31.10 -13.90
N VAL A 140 36.73 -32.23 -14.48
CA VAL A 140 37.64 -33.08 -15.28
C VAL A 140 37.75 -32.66 -16.75
N SER A 141 36.76 -31.93 -17.31
CA SER A 141 36.83 -31.42 -18.69
C SER A 141 37.85 -30.28 -18.88
N GLY A 142 38.15 -29.51 -17.82
CA GLY A 142 39.12 -28.42 -17.88
C GLY A 142 40.58 -28.90 -17.95
N MET A 143 40.88 -30.05 -17.35
CA MET A 143 42.25 -30.58 -17.25
C MET A 143 42.78 -31.10 -18.61
N THR A 144 41.91 -31.69 -19.44
CA THR A 144 42.25 -32.18 -20.79
C THR A 144 42.50 -31.04 -21.78
N ALA A 145 41.76 -29.93 -21.68
CA ALA A 145 41.98 -28.76 -22.53
C ALA A 145 43.34 -28.10 -22.26
N ALA A 146 43.75 -28.00 -20.99
CA ALA A 146 45.05 -27.46 -20.59
C ALA A 146 46.23 -28.33 -21.04
N LEU A 147 46.12 -29.67 -20.95
CA LEU A 147 47.15 -30.58 -21.45
C LEU A 147 47.32 -30.53 -22.97
N LYS A 148 46.21 -30.43 -23.72
CA LYS A 148 46.24 -30.37 -25.18
C LYS A 148 46.94 -29.09 -25.69
N LYS A 149 46.63 -27.94 -25.09
CA LYS A 149 47.24 -26.65 -25.44
C LYS A 149 48.74 -26.60 -25.18
N ARG A 150 49.23 -27.34 -24.17
CA ARG A 150 50.67 -27.45 -23.86
C ARG A 150 51.41 -28.41 -24.81
N ALA A 151 50.74 -29.44 -25.32
CA ALA A 151 51.32 -30.35 -26.31
C ALA A 151 51.52 -29.65 -27.67
N GLU A 152 50.59 -28.79 -28.08
CA GLU A 152 50.69 -28.02 -29.32
C GLU A 152 51.85 -26.99 -29.28
N GLN A 153 52.10 -26.34 -28.14
CA GLN A 153 53.20 -25.38 -28.00
C GLN A 153 54.61 -25.99 -27.97
N LYS A 154 54.74 -27.32 -27.80
CA LYS A 154 56.04 -28.00 -27.80
C LYS A 154 56.44 -28.53 -29.19
N GLY A 155 55.55 -28.46 -30.18
CA GLY A 155 55.79 -28.96 -31.54
C GLY A 155 56.46 -27.97 -32.50
N ASP A 156 56.47 -26.67 -32.21
CA ASP A 156 56.94 -25.62 -33.13
C ASP A 156 58.34 -25.06 -32.75
N GLY A 157 59.22 -25.92 -32.23
CA GLY A 157 60.54 -25.51 -31.72
C GLY A 157 61.65 -26.53 -31.96
N GLU A 158 61.59 -27.29 -33.06
CA GLU A 158 62.72 -28.02 -33.63
C GLU A 158 62.79 -27.71 -35.14
N ASP A 159 63.51 -26.63 -35.46
CA ASP A 159 64.46 -26.50 -36.58
C ASP A 159 65.40 -25.30 -36.31
#